data_AF-A0A935ZZQ2-F1
#
_entry.id   AF-A0A935ZZQ2-F1
#
_cell.length_a   1.000
_cell.length_b   1.000
_cell.length_c   1.000
_cell.angle_alpha   90.00
_cell.angle_beta   90.00
_cell.angle_gamma   90.00
#
_symmetry.space_group_name_H-M   'P 1'
#
loop_
_entity.id
_entity.type
_entity.pdbx_description
1 polymer ?
#
loop_
_entity_poly.entity_id
_entity_poly.type
_entity_poly.pdbx_seq_one_letter_code
_entity_poly.pdbx_strand_id
1 'polypeptide(L)'
;MPNIGITDNDTATVQFASASVSQLESVNPMAFSVTLSNPVASGLTLTVASTNGTAGASDFTAITGGMVTFAANTTTSQTVNVTINNDALDEDDEAFTLALSNPVATGTVTLGTAIATGTIQDDDALPVLNVANVSQPEGNASNVLNVIVN
;
A
#
# COMPACT_ATOMS: atom_id res chain seq x y z
N MET A 1 -27.86 39.57 -28.25
CA MET A 1 -26.81 38.60 -28.61
C MET A 1 -26.98 37.40 -27.70
N PRO A 2 -27.16 36.17 -28.22
CA PRO A 2 -27.26 35.01 -27.35
C PRO A 2 -25.87 34.73 -26.76
N ASN A 3 -25.79 34.78 -25.43
CA ASN A 3 -24.65 34.31 -24.67
C ASN A 3 -24.59 32.78 -24.84
N ILE A 4 -23.76 32.31 -25.76
CA ILE A 4 -23.42 30.90 -25.87
C ILE A 4 -22.46 30.61 -24.71
N GLY A 5 -23.04 30.17 -23.58
CA GLY A 5 -22.29 29.58 -22.51
C GLY A 5 -21.71 28.27 -23.03
N ILE A 6 -20.43 28.29 -23.40
CA ILE A 6 -19.65 27.06 -23.53
C ILE A 6 -19.61 26.48 -22.12
N THR A 7 -20.42 25.47 -21.85
CA THR A 7 -20.18 24.63 -20.68
C THR A 7 -18.89 23.89 -20.95
N ASP A 8 -17.86 24.21 -20.18
CA ASP A 8 -16.64 23.40 -20.10
C ASP A 8 -17.07 21.96 -19.77
N ASN A 9 -17.06 21.09 -20.77
CA ASN A 9 -17.39 19.67 -20.61
C ASN A 9 -16.13 18.84 -20.34
N ASP A 10 -14.98 19.47 -20.16
CA ASP A 10 -13.72 18.82 -19.91
C ASP A 10 -13.72 18.32 -18.46
N THR A 11 -14.26 17.14 -18.26
CA THR A 11 -14.17 16.43 -16.98
C THR A 11 -12.77 15.83 -16.86
N ALA A 12 -12.10 16.09 -15.75
CA ALA A 12 -10.86 15.40 -15.42
C ALA A 12 -11.15 14.15 -14.58
N THR A 13 -10.39 13.09 -14.79
CA THR A 13 -10.42 11.88 -13.98
C THR A 13 -9.10 11.76 -13.25
N VAL A 14 -9.17 11.55 -11.94
CA VAL A 14 -8.00 11.23 -11.11
C VAL A 14 -8.12 9.81 -10.56
N GLN A 15 -7.02 9.07 -10.59
CA GLN A 15 -7.01 7.64 -10.25
C GLN A 15 -5.62 7.16 -9.86
N PHE A 16 -5.54 6.03 -9.18
CA PHE A 16 -4.31 5.26 -9.15
C PHE A 16 -3.96 4.74 -10.56
N ALA A 17 -2.68 4.77 -10.90
CA ALA A 17 -2.17 4.23 -12.16
C ALA A 17 -2.35 2.71 -12.27
N SER A 18 -2.27 2.02 -11.13
CA SER A 18 -2.48 0.59 -10.98
C SER A 18 -3.44 0.32 -9.83
N ALA A 19 -4.34 -0.67 -9.99
CA ALA A 19 -5.25 -1.08 -8.93
C ALA A 19 -4.56 -1.92 -7.83
N SER A 20 -3.35 -2.41 -8.10
CA SER A 20 -2.55 -3.19 -7.16
C SER A 20 -1.06 -2.92 -7.34
N VAL A 21 -0.31 -2.94 -6.24
CA VAL A 21 1.15 -2.94 -6.18
C VAL A 21 1.56 -4.06 -5.23
N SER A 22 2.58 -4.84 -5.61
CA SER A 22 3.13 -5.93 -4.80
C SER A 22 4.64 -5.82 -4.77
N GLN A 23 5.25 -5.95 -3.60
CA GLN A 23 6.71 -5.94 -3.45
C GLN A 23 7.13 -6.67 -2.16
N LEU A 24 8.39 -7.08 -2.11
CA LEU A 24 9.01 -7.64 -0.91
C LEU A 24 9.01 -6.62 0.24
N GLU A 25 8.87 -7.09 1.47
CA GLU A 25 8.96 -6.27 2.68
C GLU A 25 10.33 -5.57 2.83
N SER A 26 11.39 -6.19 2.29
CA SER A 26 12.74 -5.62 2.24
C SER A 26 12.87 -4.40 1.30
N VAL A 27 11.86 -4.11 0.48
CA VAL A 27 11.79 -2.92 -0.39
C VAL A 27 10.93 -1.85 0.28
N ASN A 28 11.51 -0.67 0.53
CA ASN A 28 10.81 0.44 1.19
C ASN A 28 11.19 1.79 0.53
N PRO A 29 10.22 2.68 0.23
CA PRO A 29 8.77 2.54 0.41
C PRO A 29 8.06 1.79 -0.73
N MET A 30 6.83 1.35 -0.47
CA MET A 30 5.89 0.94 -1.52
C MET A 30 5.28 2.17 -2.17
N ALA A 31 5.52 2.35 -3.47
CA ALA A 31 5.16 3.55 -4.21
C ALA A 31 3.89 3.35 -5.06
N PHE A 32 2.88 4.19 -4.83
CA PHE A 32 1.63 4.23 -5.58
C PHE A 32 1.56 5.49 -6.43
N SER A 33 1.50 5.33 -7.74
CA SER A 33 1.37 6.45 -8.68
C SER A 33 -0.09 6.87 -8.83
N VAL A 34 -0.36 8.16 -8.75
CA VAL A 34 -1.68 8.79 -8.95
C VAL A 34 -1.59 9.66 -10.20
N THR A 35 -2.51 9.45 -11.14
CA THR A 35 -2.54 10.12 -12.44
C THR A 35 -3.78 10.98 -12.60
N LEU A 36 -3.64 12.06 -13.37
CA LEU A 36 -4.72 12.99 -13.69
C LEU A 36 -4.86 13.06 -15.22
N SER A 37 -6.06 12.80 -15.74
CA SER A 37 -6.29 12.64 -17.18
C SER A 37 -6.15 13.93 -17.98
N ASN A 38 -6.56 15.06 -17.39
CA ASN A 38 -6.59 16.37 -18.03
C ASN A 38 -6.15 17.45 -17.03
N PRO A 39 -5.45 18.50 -17.47
CA PRO A 39 -5.07 19.61 -16.59
C PRO A 39 -6.31 20.27 -15.97
N VAL A 40 -6.23 20.61 -14.68
CA VAL A 40 -7.28 21.35 -13.97
C VAL A 40 -6.80 22.78 -13.73
N ALA A 41 -7.58 23.78 -14.15
CA ALA A 41 -7.15 25.18 -14.12
C ALA A 41 -6.85 25.71 -12.70
N SER A 42 -7.59 25.26 -11.69
CA SER A 42 -7.30 25.55 -10.27
C SER A 42 -6.21 24.69 -9.64
N GLY A 43 -5.81 23.63 -10.33
CA GLY A 43 -5.18 22.46 -9.71
C GLY A 43 -6.23 21.60 -8.99
N LEU A 44 -5.75 20.55 -8.34
CA LEU A 44 -6.57 19.55 -7.67
C LEU A 44 -5.89 19.12 -6.37
N THR A 45 -6.63 19.11 -5.27
CA THR A 45 -6.21 18.44 -4.03
C THR A 45 -7.14 17.27 -3.71
N LEU A 46 -6.56 16.20 -3.17
CA LEU A 46 -7.24 14.98 -2.77
C LEU A 46 -6.73 14.55 -1.41
N THR A 47 -7.55 13.79 -0.69
CA THR A 47 -7.13 13.04 0.49
C THR A 47 -6.81 11.60 0.09
N VAL A 48 -5.76 11.03 0.69
CA VAL A 48 -5.45 9.60 0.63
C VAL A 48 -5.39 9.04 2.05
N ALA A 49 -5.97 7.86 2.27
CA ALA A 49 -5.89 7.15 3.53
C ALA A 49 -5.68 5.66 3.29
N SER A 50 -4.97 4.99 4.19
CA SER A 50 -4.84 3.54 4.18
C SER A 50 -5.91 2.89 5.06
N THR A 51 -6.23 1.65 4.75
CA THR A 51 -7.04 0.77 5.61
C THR A 51 -6.34 -0.59 5.68
N ASN A 52 -6.18 -1.08 6.90
CA ASN A 52 -5.57 -2.37 7.18
C ASN A 52 -6.40 -3.49 6.52
N GLY A 53 -5.71 -4.53 6.05
CA GLY A 53 -6.32 -5.77 5.59
C GLY A 53 -5.83 -6.92 6.48
N THR A 54 -5.08 -7.85 5.91
CA THR A 54 -4.24 -8.76 6.70
C THR A 54 -3.03 -8.00 7.25
N ALA A 55 -2.44 -7.11 6.44
CA ALA A 55 -1.40 -6.19 6.90
C ALA A 55 -1.99 -5.13 7.83
N GLY A 56 -1.39 -5.00 9.00
CA GLY A 56 -1.65 -4.05 10.07
C GLY A 56 -0.47 -3.14 10.39
N ALA A 57 -0.29 -2.85 11.68
CA ALA A 57 0.66 -1.85 12.15
C ALA A 57 2.09 -2.39 12.33
N SER A 58 2.24 -3.72 12.41
CA SER A 58 3.54 -4.40 12.38
C SER A 58 4.19 -4.25 11.01
N ASP A 59 3.40 -4.24 9.93
CA ASP A 59 3.88 -4.51 8.57
C ASP A 59 4.00 -3.23 7.73
N PHE A 60 3.21 -2.20 8.05
CA PHE A 60 3.34 -0.88 7.41
C PHE A 60 2.94 0.30 8.31
N THR A 61 3.43 1.49 7.94
CA THR A 61 2.98 2.74 8.56
C THR A 61 1.70 3.25 7.89
N ALA A 62 0.59 3.24 8.63
CA ALA A 62 -0.69 3.73 8.13
C ALA A 62 -0.69 5.23 7.76
N ILE A 63 -1.33 5.56 6.64
CA ILE A 63 -1.59 6.93 6.20
C ILE A 63 -2.98 7.34 6.66
N THR A 64 -3.07 8.30 7.58
CA THR A 64 -4.35 8.84 8.06
C THR A 64 -4.57 10.24 7.51
N GLY A 65 -5.15 10.35 6.31
CA GLY A 65 -5.50 11.64 5.70
C GLY A 65 -4.34 12.38 5.05
N GLY A 66 -3.46 11.68 4.34
CA GLY A 66 -2.44 12.29 3.50
C GLY A 66 -3.04 13.14 2.39
N MET A 67 -2.28 14.09 1.84
CA MET A 67 -2.73 14.94 0.74
C MET A 67 -2.00 14.60 -0.55
N VAL A 68 -2.74 14.52 -1.65
CA VAL A 68 -2.20 14.46 -3.02
C VAL A 68 -2.60 15.74 -3.75
N THR A 69 -1.61 16.48 -4.25
CA THR A 69 -1.82 17.77 -4.89
C THR A 69 -1.27 17.77 -6.30
N PHE A 70 -2.11 18.13 -7.26
CA PHE A 70 -1.72 18.50 -8.61
C PHE A 70 -1.77 20.03 -8.72
N ALA A 71 -0.68 20.63 -9.21
CA ALA A 71 -0.66 22.06 -9.44
C ALA A 71 -1.66 22.46 -10.55
N ALA A 72 -1.95 23.76 -10.64
CA ALA A 72 -2.78 24.29 -11.71
C ALA A 72 -2.20 23.99 -13.10
N ASN A 73 -3.07 23.62 -14.04
CA ASN A 73 -2.74 23.40 -15.45
C ASN A 73 -1.63 22.36 -15.69
N THR A 74 -1.54 21.32 -14.86
CA THR A 74 -0.63 20.18 -15.07
C THR A 74 -1.34 18.83 -14.97
N THR A 75 -0.71 17.80 -15.53
CA THR A 75 -1.05 16.37 -15.39
C THR A 75 0.13 15.54 -14.88
N THR A 76 1.16 16.19 -14.31
CA THR A 76 2.31 15.49 -13.71
C THR A 76 1.82 14.52 -12.64
N SER A 77 2.17 13.24 -12.78
CA SER A 77 1.80 12.20 -11.81
C SER A 77 2.38 12.49 -10.44
N GLN A 78 1.60 12.18 -9.42
CA GLN A 78 2.01 12.26 -8.03
C GLN A 78 2.26 10.86 -7.47
N THR A 79 3.13 10.74 -6.47
CA THR A 79 3.41 9.48 -5.81
C THR A 79 2.96 9.52 -4.36
N VAL A 80 2.24 8.49 -3.93
CA VAL A 80 1.94 8.20 -2.53
C VAL A 80 2.88 7.08 -2.10
N ASN A 81 3.76 7.36 -1.15
CA ASN A 81 4.69 6.38 -0.59
C ASN A 81 4.12 5.84 0.72
N VAL A 82 4.05 4.52 0.84
CA VAL A 82 3.72 3.82 2.08
C VAL A 82 5.00 3.21 2.64
N THR A 83 5.34 3.51 3.88
CA THR A 83 6.48 2.91 4.56
C THR A 83 6.14 1.47 4.92
N ILE A 84 6.96 0.53 4.47
CA ILE A 84 6.89 -0.88 4.85
C ILE A 84 7.85 -1.12 6.02
N ASN A 85 7.40 -1.89 7.00
CA ASN A 85 8.20 -2.33 8.12
C ASN A 85 8.68 -3.74 7.79
N ASN A 86 9.99 -3.89 7.62
CA ASN A 86 10.64 -5.18 7.38
C ASN A 86 11.09 -5.75 8.71
N ASP A 87 10.85 -7.04 8.97
CA ASP A 87 11.42 -7.70 10.14
C ASP A 87 12.19 -9.00 9.85
N ALA A 88 12.02 -10.03 10.69
CA ALA A 88 12.74 -11.30 10.59
C ALA A 88 11.82 -12.50 10.91
N LEU A 89 10.52 -12.25 11.02
CA LEU A 89 9.51 -13.24 11.31
C LEU A 89 8.94 -13.73 9.98
N ASP A 90 8.95 -15.04 9.80
CA ASP A 90 8.23 -15.70 8.71
C ASP A 90 6.71 -15.51 8.87
N GLU A 91 6.12 -14.72 7.98
CA GLU A 91 4.71 -14.38 7.90
C GLU A 91 4.12 -14.81 6.54
N ASP A 92 2.78 -14.84 6.44
CA ASP A 92 2.13 -15.03 5.14
C ASP A 92 2.16 -13.70 4.35
N ASP A 93 2.08 -13.73 3.01
CA ASP A 93 1.87 -12.50 2.22
C ASP A 93 0.65 -11.71 2.72
N GLU A 94 0.85 -10.44 3.03
CA GLU A 94 -0.18 -9.60 3.64
C GLU A 94 -0.59 -8.42 2.76
N ALA A 95 -1.81 -7.90 2.96
CA ALA A 95 -2.33 -6.82 2.14
C ALA A 95 -3.02 -5.71 2.94
N PHE A 96 -2.91 -4.48 2.43
CA PHE A 96 -3.65 -3.29 2.86
C PHE A 96 -4.24 -2.57 1.64
N THR A 97 -5.10 -1.57 1.87
CA THR A 97 -5.66 -0.76 0.78
C THR A 97 -5.39 0.73 0.99
N LEU A 98 -5.26 1.48 -0.11
CA LEU A 98 -5.27 2.93 -0.15
C LEU A 98 -6.53 3.43 -0.87
N ALA A 99 -7.15 4.48 -0.34
CA ALA A 99 -8.31 5.12 -0.95
C ALA A 99 -8.09 6.61 -1.19
N LEU A 100 -8.31 7.06 -2.43
CA LEU A 100 -8.42 8.47 -2.81
C LEU A 100 -9.84 8.97 -2.50
N SER A 101 -9.94 10.15 -1.92
CA SER A 101 -11.22 10.77 -1.55
C SER A 101 -11.14 12.30 -1.59
N ASN A 102 -12.30 12.94 -1.48
CA ASN A 102 -12.45 14.40 -1.36
C ASN A 102 -11.68 15.20 -2.44
N PRO A 103 -11.95 14.99 -3.74
CA PRO A 103 -11.40 15.87 -4.77
C PRO A 103 -11.89 17.31 -4.56
N VAL A 104 -10.96 18.25 -4.45
CA VAL A 104 -11.25 19.69 -4.35
C VAL A 104 -10.58 20.41 -5.51
N ALA A 105 -11.42 21.01 -6.37
CA ALA A 105 -11.02 21.78 -7.54
C ALA A 105 -12.16 22.72 -7.98
N THR A 106 -11.86 23.70 -8.84
CA THR A 106 -12.88 24.41 -9.62
C THR A 106 -13.14 23.64 -10.92
N GLY A 107 -14.38 23.20 -11.13
CA GLY A 107 -14.76 22.36 -12.27
C GLY A 107 -15.15 20.95 -11.83
N THR A 108 -15.32 20.05 -12.80
CA THR A 108 -15.73 18.65 -12.53
C THR A 108 -14.52 17.73 -12.55
N VAL A 109 -14.21 17.13 -11.40
CA VAL A 109 -13.21 16.06 -11.28
C VAL A 109 -13.91 14.81 -10.76
N THR A 110 -13.69 13.69 -11.45
CA THR A 110 -14.23 12.38 -11.06
C THR A 110 -13.12 11.46 -10.57
N LEU A 111 -13.47 10.55 -9.66
CA LEU A 111 -12.56 9.50 -9.23
C LEU A 111 -12.72 8.30 -10.16
N GLY A 112 -11.61 7.85 -10.76
CA GLY A 112 -11.53 6.60 -11.51
C GLY A 112 -11.26 5.43 -10.57
N THR A 113 -10.13 4.75 -10.76
CA THR A 113 -9.60 3.76 -9.80
C THR A 113 -9.21 4.46 -8.50
N ALA A 114 -10.19 4.62 -7.59
CA ALA A 114 -10.04 5.33 -6.33
C ALA A 114 -9.41 4.48 -5.22
N ILE A 115 -9.40 3.15 -5.38
CA ILE A 115 -8.85 2.20 -4.42
C ILE A 115 -7.71 1.44 -5.08
N ALA A 116 -6.59 1.31 -4.39
CA ALA A 116 -5.48 0.44 -4.76
C ALA A 116 -5.13 -0.50 -3.61
N THR A 117 -4.80 -1.76 -3.93
CA THR A 117 -4.32 -2.75 -2.96
C THR A 117 -2.80 -2.77 -2.93
N GLY A 118 -2.19 -2.72 -1.75
CA GLY A 118 -0.78 -3.00 -1.54
C GLY A 118 -0.61 -4.39 -0.97
N THR A 119 0.24 -5.22 -1.58
CA THR A 119 0.61 -6.54 -1.07
C THR A 119 2.09 -6.51 -0.66
N ILE A 120 2.34 -6.84 0.60
CA ILE A 120 3.66 -7.01 1.19
C ILE A 120 3.97 -8.51 1.08
N GLN A 121 5.07 -8.82 0.40
CA GLN A 121 5.54 -10.19 0.23
C GLN A 121 6.59 -10.47 1.28
N ASP A 122 6.36 -11.49 2.08
CA ASP A 122 7.33 -11.96 3.08
C ASP A 122 8.57 -12.50 2.36
N ASP A 123 9.76 -12.11 2.83
CA ASP A 123 11.03 -12.66 2.34
C ASP A 123 11.91 -13.30 3.41
N ASP A 124 11.30 -13.66 4.53
CA ASP A 124 11.94 -14.27 5.68
C ASP A 124 11.99 -15.80 5.61
N ALA A 125 12.82 -16.37 6.49
CA ALA A 125 13.07 -17.81 6.50
C ALA A 125 12.15 -18.51 7.50
N LEU A 126 11.46 -19.56 7.03
CA LEU A 126 10.72 -20.50 7.87
C LEU A 126 11.52 -20.90 9.14
N PRO A 127 10.87 -20.92 10.32
CA PRO A 127 11.50 -21.38 11.56
C PRO A 127 12.03 -22.81 11.44
N VAL A 128 13.26 -23.05 11.90
CA VAL A 128 13.89 -24.37 11.77
C VAL A 128 13.82 -25.12 13.09
N LEU A 129 13.08 -26.23 13.10
CA LEU A 129 13.09 -27.17 14.22
C LEU A 129 14.26 -28.14 14.09
N ASN A 130 15.28 -27.99 14.95
CA ASN A 130 16.36 -28.96 15.01
C ASN A 130 16.13 -29.97 16.14
N VAL A 131 15.94 -31.23 15.78
CA VAL A 131 15.93 -32.35 16.73
C VAL A 131 17.31 -32.97 16.73
N ALA A 132 18.06 -32.76 17.81
CA ALA A 132 19.33 -33.45 18.00
C ALA A 132 19.08 -34.97 18.09
N ASN A 133 19.85 -35.76 17.34
CA ASN A 133 19.87 -37.21 17.50
C ASN A 133 20.33 -37.56 18.91
N VAL A 134 19.40 -38.02 19.74
CA VAL A 134 19.72 -38.58 21.05
C VAL A 134 19.98 -40.08 20.91
N SER A 135 21.24 -40.48 21.00
CA SER A 135 21.60 -41.89 21.19
C SER A 135 21.67 -42.16 22.69
N GLN A 136 20.65 -42.84 23.22
CA GLN A 136 20.59 -43.18 24.64
C GLN A 136 20.61 -44.71 24.82
N PRO A 137 21.44 -45.24 25.73
CA PRO A 137 21.40 -46.64 26.12
C PRO A 137 20.04 -46.98 26.76
N GLU A 138 19.52 -48.17 26.47
CA GLU A 138 18.28 -48.69 27.06
C GLU A 138 18.47 -48.83 28.59
N GLY A 139 17.79 -48.00 29.40
CA GLY A 139 17.83 -48.15 30.86
C GLY A 139 17.45 -46.95 31.74
N ASN A 140 17.37 -45.72 31.22
CA ASN A 140 17.12 -44.53 32.07
C ASN A 140 15.69 -43.98 31.90
N ALA A 141 14.91 -44.05 32.98
CA ALA A 141 13.60 -43.43 33.09
C ALA A 141 13.73 -41.94 33.48
N SER A 142 13.92 -41.08 32.49
CA SER A 142 13.37 -39.71 32.40
C SER A 142 13.86 -39.10 31.09
N ASN A 143 13.02 -39.11 30.05
CA ASN A 143 13.38 -38.57 28.74
C ASN A 143 13.04 -37.09 28.70
N VAL A 144 14.05 -36.22 28.67
CA VAL A 144 13.90 -34.83 28.26
C VAL A 144 14.56 -34.69 26.90
N LEU A 145 13.74 -34.62 25.85
CA LEU A 145 14.22 -34.21 24.53
C LEU A 145 14.42 -32.70 24.58
N ASN A 146 15.67 -32.24 24.53
CA ASN A 146 15.97 -30.83 24.31
C ASN A 146 15.67 -30.50 22.85
N VAL A 147 14.48 -29.95 22.62
CA VAL A 147 14.11 -29.34 21.35
C VAL A 147 14.62 -27.90 21.38
N ILE A 148 15.43 -27.53 20.40
CA ILE A 148 15.85 -26.13 20.19
C ILE A 148 15.07 -25.63 18.97
N VAL A 149 14.29 -24.56 19.18
CA VAL A 149 13.67 -23.79 18.10
C VAL A 149 14.60 -22.62 17.84
N ASN A 150 15.09 -22.50 16.60
CA ASN A 150 15.91 -21.38 16.15
C ASN A 150 15.12 -20.53 15.17
#